data_AF-A0A931DNS9-F1
#
_entry.id   AF-A0A931DNS9-F1
#
_cell.length_a   1.000
_cell.length_b   1.000
_cell.length_c   1.000
_cell.angle_alpha   90.00
_cell.angle_beta   90.00
_cell.angle_gamma   90.00
#
_symmetry.space_group_name_H-M   'P 1'
#
loop_
_entity.id
_entity.type
_entity.pdbx_description
1 polymer ?
#
loop_
_entity_poly.entity_id
_entity_poly.type
_entity_poly.pdbx_seq_one_letter_code
_entity_poly.pdbx_strand_id
1 'polypeptide(L)'
;MKAPSVSRHVRMAVAAALLTMLDWLVWLGWDQRYDVHPDGSVSGPYEAWQVIGFVLVLVVAAGPAAWRGHAVATLAGATAGMAVATTFDWSDDASGLWLVGAFLMTAGTLVLGGVYVGLIAFLRNQARRTSGLPRS
;
A
#
# COMPACT_ATOMS: atom_id res chain seq x y z
N MET A 1 -34.15 4.64 -8.20
CA MET A 1 -33.35 4.09 -7.07
C MET A 1 -31.86 4.25 -7.38
N LYS A 2 -31.14 5.13 -6.66
CA LYS A 2 -29.70 5.36 -6.82
C LYS A 2 -28.94 4.40 -5.91
N ALA A 3 -28.37 3.32 -6.46
CA ALA A 3 -27.27 2.61 -5.81
C ALA A 3 -26.18 2.10 -6.78
N PRO A 4 -25.46 2.98 -7.53
CA PRO A 4 -24.26 2.57 -8.26
C PRO A 4 -22.92 3.00 -7.63
N SER A 5 -22.89 3.87 -6.61
CA SER A 5 -21.62 4.41 -6.07
C SER A 5 -20.95 3.54 -5.02
N VAL A 6 -21.72 2.96 -4.08
CA VAL A 6 -21.17 2.13 -2.98
C VAL A 6 -20.49 0.88 -3.53
N SER A 7 -21.12 0.22 -4.51
CA SER A 7 -20.55 -0.97 -5.17
C SER A 7 -19.18 -0.72 -5.77
N ARG A 8 -18.97 0.46 -6.38
CA ARG A 8 -17.68 0.79 -7.01
C ARG A 8 -16.57 1.01 -5.97
N HIS A 9 -16.86 1.71 -4.87
CA HIS A 9 -15.87 1.95 -3.82
C HIS A 9 -15.48 0.66 -3.12
N VAL A 10 -16.44 -0.22 -2.83
CA VAL A 10 -16.16 -1.55 -2.26
C VAL A 10 -15.29 -2.36 -3.21
N ARG A 11 -15.61 -2.42 -4.51
CA ARG A 11 -14.77 -3.12 -5.50
C ARG A 11 -13.34 -2.57 -5.56
N MET A 12 -13.18 -1.25 -5.49
CA MET A 12 -11.85 -0.62 -5.49
C MET A 12 -11.07 -0.94 -4.21
N ALA A 13 -11.74 -0.95 -3.05
CA ALA A 13 -11.12 -1.33 -1.79
C ALA A 13 -10.69 -2.80 -1.80
N VAL A 14 -11.55 -3.71 -2.25
CA VAL A 14 -11.23 -5.13 -2.38
C VAL A 14 -10.08 -5.35 -3.37
N ALA A 15 -10.12 -4.70 -4.53
CA ALA A 15 -9.05 -4.80 -5.52
C ALA A 15 -7.72 -4.30 -4.97
N ALA A 16 -7.71 -3.18 -4.24
CA ALA A 16 -6.50 -2.66 -3.59
C ALA A 16 -5.98 -3.61 -2.50
N ALA A 17 -6.87 -4.18 -1.69
CA ALA A 17 -6.47 -5.16 -0.66
C ALA A 17 -5.82 -6.39 -1.27
N LEU A 18 -6.45 -6.99 -2.28
CA LEU A 18 -5.92 -8.16 -2.99
C LEU A 18 -4.59 -7.84 -3.69
N LEU A 19 -4.49 -6.67 -4.33
CA LEU A 19 -3.25 -6.25 -4.97
C LEU A 19 -2.12 -6.10 -3.95
N THR A 20 -2.37 -5.47 -2.81
CA THR A 20 -1.35 -5.35 -1.75
C THR A 20 -0.92 -6.71 -1.21
N MET A 21 -1.85 -7.66 -1.03
CA MET A 21 -1.50 -9.02 -0.60
C MET A 21 -0.67 -9.77 -1.66
N LEU A 22 -1.04 -9.67 -2.93
CA LEU A 22 -0.28 -10.30 -4.01
C LEU A 22 1.10 -9.68 -4.16
N ASP A 23 1.20 -8.36 -4.05
CA ASP A 23 2.45 -7.63 -4.12
C ASP A 23 3.40 -8.01 -2.97
N TRP A 24 2.85 -8.19 -1.76
CA TRP A 24 3.60 -8.77 -0.64
C TRP A 24 4.17 -10.13 -1.00
N LEU A 25 3.34 -11.06 -1.48
CA LEU A 25 3.78 -12.42 -1.83
C LEU A 25 4.87 -12.42 -2.92
N VAL A 26 4.72 -11.56 -3.93
CA VAL A 26 5.65 -11.49 -5.07
C VAL A 26 7.01 -10.93 -4.68
N TRP A 27 7.07 -9.91 -3.81
CA TRP A 27 8.33 -9.26 -3.48
C TRP A 27 8.93 -9.71 -2.15
N LEU A 28 8.11 -9.84 -1.11
CA LEU A 28 8.55 -10.03 0.27
C LEU A 28 8.23 -11.44 0.80
N GLY A 29 7.18 -12.09 0.31
CA GLY A 29 6.71 -13.36 0.88
C GLY A 29 7.53 -14.59 0.51
N TRP A 30 8.33 -14.56 -0.56
CA TRP A 30 8.99 -15.76 -1.08
C TRP A 30 10.43 -15.96 -0.60
N ASP A 31 11.19 -14.88 -0.35
CA ASP A 31 12.57 -14.94 0.15
C ASP A 31 12.74 -13.97 1.31
N GLN A 32 12.94 -14.55 2.49
CA GLN A 32 13.03 -13.87 3.78
C GLN A 32 14.29 -14.29 4.54
N ARG A 33 15.35 -14.65 3.81
CA ARG A 33 16.57 -15.16 4.42
C ARG A 33 17.38 -14.04 5.03
N TYR A 34 17.97 -14.34 6.19
CA TYR A 34 18.98 -13.48 6.78
C TYR A 34 20.35 -13.88 6.25
N ASP A 35 21.09 -12.89 5.76
CA ASP A 35 22.44 -13.07 5.27
C ASP A 35 23.43 -12.64 6.36
N VAL A 36 24.42 -13.50 6.62
CA VAL A 36 25.50 -13.21 7.57
C VAL A 36 26.72 -12.79 6.79
N HIS A 37 27.17 -11.56 6.99
CA HIS A 37 28.33 -11.00 6.34
C HIS A 37 29.64 -11.49 6.98
N PRO A 38 30.78 -11.41 6.26
CA PRO A 38 32.08 -11.88 6.77
C PRO A 38 32.56 -11.16 8.05
N ASP A 39 32.05 -9.96 8.31
CA ASP A 39 32.32 -9.16 9.51
C ASP A 39 31.41 -9.54 10.71
N GLY A 40 30.54 -10.54 10.52
CA GLY A 40 29.58 -11.01 11.52
C GLY A 40 28.31 -10.16 11.61
N SER A 41 28.16 -9.13 10.79
CA SER A 41 26.90 -8.39 10.70
C SER A 41 25.83 -9.21 9.95
N VAL A 42 24.56 -8.96 10.26
CA VAL A 42 23.42 -9.68 9.67
C VAL A 42 22.57 -8.69 8.89
N SER A 43 22.31 -8.98 7.62
CA SER A 43 21.33 -8.30 6.78
C SER A 43 20.10 -9.18 6.56
N GLY A 44 19.01 -8.58 6.10
CA GLY A 44 17.74 -9.27 5.90
C GLY A 44 16.68 -8.93 6.97
N PRO A 45 15.48 -9.52 6.85
CA PRO A 45 15.13 -10.63 5.95
C PRO A 45 14.86 -10.19 4.49
N TYR A 46 14.78 -8.89 4.21
CA TYR A 46 14.49 -8.36 2.88
C TYR A 46 15.65 -7.58 2.30
N GLU A 47 15.88 -7.77 1.01
CA GLU A 47 16.80 -6.99 0.21
C GLU A 47 16.20 -5.65 -0.23
N ALA A 48 17.06 -4.66 -0.43
CA ALA A 48 16.63 -3.32 -0.82
C ALA A 48 15.80 -3.31 -2.12
N TRP A 49 16.14 -4.16 -3.08
CA TRP A 49 15.42 -4.27 -4.34
C TRP A 49 14.02 -4.88 -4.18
N GLN A 50 13.82 -5.79 -3.21
CA GLN A 50 12.51 -6.37 -2.91
C GLN A 50 11.57 -5.29 -2.36
N VAL A 51 12.07 -4.51 -1.40
CA VAL A 51 11.31 -3.40 -0.79
C VAL A 51 11.01 -2.32 -1.82
N ILE A 52 11.97 -1.97 -2.69
CA ILE A 52 11.75 -1.01 -3.78
C ILE A 52 10.66 -1.51 -4.74
N GLY A 53 10.73 -2.78 -5.16
CA GLY A 53 9.75 -3.37 -6.06
C GLY A 53 8.33 -3.33 -5.49
N PHE A 54 8.19 -3.73 -4.22
CA PHE A 54 6.95 -3.64 -3.46
C PHE A 54 6.38 -2.22 -3.43
N VAL A 55 7.19 -1.24 -2.99
CA VAL A 55 6.75 0.16 -2.91
C VAL A 55 6.35 0.71 -4.28
N LEU A 56 7.09 0.38 -5.34
CA LEU A 56 6.79 0.83 -6.69
C LEU A 56 5.44 0.32 -7.19
N VAL A 57 5.12 -0.96 -6.97
CA VAL A 57 3.83 -1.54 -7.37
C VAL A 57 2.68 -0.86 -6.63
N LEU A 58 2.78 -0.67 -5.31
CA LEU A 58 1.77 0.05 -4.53
C LEU A 58 1.53 1.48 -5.05
N VAL A 59 2.61 2.22 -5.32
CA VAL A 59 2.54 3.60 -5.85
C VAL A 59 1.86 3.61 -7.23
N VAL A 60 2.32 2.76 -8.15
CA VAL A 60 1.79 2.70 -9.52
C VAL A 60 0.32 2.27 -9.54
N ALA A 61 -0.08 1.32 -8.68
CA ALA A 61 -1.46 0.87 -8.59
C ALA A 61 -2.39 1.92 -7.95
N ALA A 62 -1.93 2.58 -6.88
CA ALA A 62 -2.77 3.53 -6.13
C ALA A 62 -2.97 4.87 -6.87
N GLY A 63 -1.97 5.35 -7.61
CA GLY A 63 -2.00 6.65 -8.28
C GLY A 63 -3.20 6.85 -9.21
N PRO A 64 -3.43 5.95 -10.20
CA PRO A 64 -4.55 6.07 -11.13
C PRO A 64 -5.92 5.96 -10.47
N ALA A 65 -6.05 5.17 -9.39
CA ALA A 65 -7.31 5.04 -8.65
C ALA A 65 -7.62 6.29 -7.81
N ALA A 66 -6.59 6.84 -7.15
CA ALA A 66 -6.68 8.10 -6.42
C ALA A 66 -7.01 9.28 -7.36
N TRP A 67 -6.34 9.36 -8.52
CA TRP A 67 -6.61 10.40 -9.53
C TRP A 67 -8.06 10.36 -10.05
N ARG A 68 -8.66 9.16 -10.18
CA ARG A 68 -10.07 8.98 -10.58
C ARG A 68 -11.08 9.27 -9.45
N GLY A 69 -10.62 9.59 -8.24
CA GLY A 69 -11.47 9.94 -7.10
C GLY A 69 -11.84 8.80 -6.18
N HIS A 70 -11.11 7.69 -6.23
CA HIS A 70 -11.29 6.56 -5.31
C HIS A 70 -10.24 6.51 -4.20
N ALA A 71 -9.57 7.64 -3.90
CA ALA A 71 -8.46 7.73 -2.95
C ALA A 71 -8.72 7.06 -1.59
N VAL A 72 -9.87 7.35 -0.97
CA VAL A 72 -10.23 6.77 0.35
C VAL A 72 -10.42 5.26 0.26
N ALA A 73 -11.11 4.78 -0.77
CA ALA A 73 -11.34 3.35 -0.95
C ALA A 73 -10.03 2.59 -1.24
N THR A 74 -9.17 3.15 -2.08
CA THR A 74 -7.85 2.60 -2.40
C THR A 74 -6.96 2.54 -1.16
N LEU A 75 -6.92 3.62 -0.36
CA LEU A 75 -6.15 3.65 0.88
C LEU A 75 -6.66 2.63 1.89
N ALA A 76 -7.97 2.60 2.14
CA ALA A 76 -8.57 1.65 3.07
C ALA A 76 -8.31 0.20 2.64
N GLY A 77 -8.44 -0.08 1.35
CA GLY A 77 -8.14 -1.40 0.77
C GLY A 77 -6.68 -1.80 0.95
N ALA A 78 -5.74 -0.94 0.54
CA ALA A 78 -4.31 -1.22 0.65
C ALA A 78 -3.87 -1.42 2.10
N THR A 79 -4.33 -0.57 3.03
CA THR A 79 -4.05 -0.72 4.46
C THR A 79 -4.62 -2.02 5.02
N ALA A 80 -5.85 -2.40 4.62
CA ALA A 80 -6.44 -3.67 5.04
C ALA A 80 -5.68 -4.88 4.47
N GLY A 81 -5.31 -4.84 3.18
CA GLY A 81 -4.51 -5.88 2.55
C GLY A 81 -3.15 -6.06 3.22
N MET A 82 -2.49 -4.96 3.58
CA MET A 82 -1.24 -4.98 4.34
C MET A 82 -1.42 -5.60 5.71
N ALA A 83 -2.45 -5.20 6.45
CA ALA A 83 -2.73 -5.73 7.78
C ALA A 83 -2.95 -7.25 7.72
N VAL A 84 -3.70 -7.72 6.74
CA VAL A 84 -3.91 -9.16 6.51
C VAL A 84 -2.61 -9.87 6.14
N ALA A 85 -1.83 -9.33 5.19
CA ALA A 85 -0.58 -9.95 4.75
C ALA A 85 0.42 -10.11 5.91
N THR A 86 0.66 -9.02 6.65
CA THR A 86 1.59 -9.00 7.79
C THR A 86 1.12 -9.84 8.96
N THR A 87 -0.18 -9.82 9.27
CA THR A 87 -0.74 -10.69 10.31
C THR A 87 -0.60 -12.15 9.94
N PHE A 88 -0.93 -12.52 8.69
CA PHE A 88 -0.81 -13.90 8.24
C PHE A 88 0.64 -14.38 8.26
N ASP A 89 1.55 -13.59 7.70
CA ASP A 89 2.97 -13.94 7.55
C ASP A 89 3.70 -14.02 8.90
N TRP A 90 3.40 -13.13 9.84
CA TRP A 90 4.17 -13.01 11.08
C TRP A 90 3.51 -13.65 12.31
N SER A 91 2.26 -14.11 12.21
CA SER A 91 1.52 -14.63 13.37
C SER A 91 2.12 -15.88 14.03
N ASP A 92 2.97 -16.62 13.31
CA ASP A 92 3.65 -17.81 13.82
C ASP A 92 4.87 -17.50 14.73
N ASP A 93 5.23 -16.23 14.91
CA ASP A 93 6.29 -15.82 15.83
C ASP A 93 5.86 -15.94 17.31
N ALA A 94 6.50 -16.88 18.01
CA ALA A 94 6.24 -17.19 19.41
C ALA A 94 6.62 -16.06 20.39
N SER A 95 7.40 -15.06 19.97
CA SER A 95 7.78 -13.93 20.83
C SER A 95 6.61 -12.98 21.13
N GLY A 96 5.55 -13.00 20.31
CA GLY A 96 4.44 -12.06 20.36
C GLY A 96 4.76 -10.67 19.83
N LEU A 97 6.02 -10.40 19.43
CA LEU A 97 6.45 -9.12 18.89
C LEU A 97 5.84 -8.85 17.49
N TRP A 98 5.36 -9.90 16.83
CA TRP A 98 4.65 -9.80 15.55
C TRP A 98 3.48 -8.81 15.57
N LEU A 99 2.77 -8.69 16.70
CA LEU A 99 1.65 -7.74 16.83
C LEU A 99 2.13 -6.30 16.69
N VAL A 100 3.26 -5.97 17.31
CA VAL A 100 3.87 -4.63 17.23
C VAL A 100 4.36 -4.38 15.81
N GLY A 101 5.01 -5.37 15.19
CA GLY A 101 5.44 -5.30 13.80
C GLY A 101 4.28 -5.05 12.84
N ALA A 102 3.23 -5.88 12.91
CA ALA A 102 2.05 -5.78 12.06
C ALA A 102 1.32 -4.44 12.27
N PHE A 103 1.22 -3.97 13.52
CA PHE A 103 0.67 -2.66 13.82
C PHE A 103 1.48 -1.53 13.19
N LEU A 104 2.81 -1.52 13.39
CA LEU A 104 3.68 -0.49 12.82
C LEU A 104 3.67 -0.50 11.29
N MET A 105 3.65 -1.68 10.66
CA MET A 105 3.56 -1.81 9.20
C MET A 105 2.23 -1.29 8.66
N THR A 106 1.12 -1.63 9.34
CA THR A 106 -0.21 -1.13 8.98
C THR A 106 -0.33 0.38 9.17
N ALA A 107 0.20 0.91 10.28
CA ALA A 107 0.21 2.34 10.57
C ALA A 107 1.08 3.12 9.56
N GLY A 108 2.27 2.61 9.26
CA GLY A 108 3.16 3.18 8.25
C GLY A 108 2.51 3.23 6.88
N THR A 109 1.85 2.13 6.48
CA THR A 109 1.08 2.04 5.23
C THR A 109 -0.05 3.07 5.18
N LEU A 110 -0.80 3.21 6.27
CA LEU A 110 -1.88 4.20 6.36
C LEU A 110 -1.34 5.64 6.24
N VAL A 111 -0.26 5.96 6.94
CA VAL A 111 0.32 7.31 6.96
C VAL A 111 0.93 7.65 5.60
N LEU A 112 1.87 6.83 5.10
CA LEU A 112 2.55 7.09 3.83
C LEU A 112 1.59 6.98 2.64
N GLY A 113 0.72 5.97 2.65
CA GLY A 113 -0.35 5.83 1.66
C GLY A 113 -1.29 7.03 1.67
N GLY A 114 -1.65 7.53 2.86
CA GLY A 114 -2.47 8.73 3.05
C GLY A 114 -1.83 9.98 2.46
N VAL A 115 -0.54 10.20 2.74
CA VAL A 115 0.25 11.29 2.15
C VAL A 115 0.25 11.17 0.63
N TYR A 116 0.54 9.98 0.10
CA TYR A 116 0.59 9.74 -1.34
C TYR A 116 -0.76 10.02 -2.03
N VAL A 117 -1.85 9.41 -1.58
CA VAL A 117 -3.17 9.63 -2.21
C VAL A 117 -3.68 11.06 -2.01
N GLY A 118 -3.32 11.70 -0.89
CA GLY A 118 -3.60 13.10 -0.61
C GLY A 118 -2.91 14.04 -1.61
N LEU A 119 -1.62 13.81 -1.88
CA LEU A 119 -0.86 14.52 -2.89
C LEU A 119 -1.49 14.37 -4.28
N ILE A 120 -1.85 13.15 -4.69
CA ILE A 120 -2.50 12.88 -5.97
C ILE A 120 -3.85 13.59 -6.07
N ALA A 121 -4.66 13.57 -5.01
CA ALA A 121 -5.95 14.28 -4.97
C ALA A 121 -5.77 15.80 -5.04
N PHE A 122 -4.76 16.36 -4.37
CA PHE A 122 -4.41 17.77 -4.44
C PHE A 122 -4.02 18.19 -5.87
N LEU A 123 -3.12 17.46 -6.52
CA LEU A 123 -2.68 17.72 -7.89
C LEU A 123 -3.85 17.67 -8.88
N ARG A 124 -4.74 16.69 -8.74
CA ARG A 124 -5.97 16.59 -9.54
C ARG A 124 -6.86 17.83 -9.37
N ASN A 125 -7.05 18.28 -8.14
CA ASN A 125 -7.88 19.45 -7.85
C ASN A 125 -7.26 20.73 -8.43
N GLN A 126 -5.93 20.87 -8.41
CA GLN A 126 -5.23 21.96 -9.09
C GLN A 126 -5.44 21.93 -10.61
N ALA A 127 -5.26 20.78 -11.25
CA ALA A 127 -5.41 20.63 -12.70
C ALA A 127 -6.83 21.01 -13.19
N ARG A 128 -7.86 20.71 -12.39
CA ARG A 128 -9.25 21.10 -12.68
C ARG A 128 -9.47 22.61 -12.58
N ARG A 129 -8.80 23.29 -11.64
CA ARG A 129 -8.90 24.75 -11.46
C ARG A 129 -8.26 25.49 -12.64
N THR A 130 -7.10 25.04 -13.11
CA THR A 130 -6.40 25.67 -14.24
C THR A 130 -7.12 25.46 -15.57
N SER A 131 -7.78 24.31 -15.77
CA SER A 131 -8.57 24.04 -16.98
C SER A 131 -9.89 24.84 -17.08
N GLY A 132 -10.34 25.47 -15.98
CA GLY A 132 -11.57 26.26 -15.93
C GLY A 132 -11.38 27.76 -16.18
N LEU A 133 -10.15 28.22 -16.46
CA LEU A 133 -9.89 29.61 -16.83
C LEU A 133 -10.37 29.86 -18.28
N PRO A 134 -11.08 30.97 -18.57
CA PRO A 134 -11.47 31.30 -19.93
C PRO A 134 -10.22 31.44 -20.80
N ARG A 135 -10.18 30.69 -21.91
CA ARG A 135 -9.17 30.89 -22.96
C ARG A 135 -9.55 32.18 -23.68
N SER A 136 -8.84 33.26 -23.36
CA SER A 136 -8.89 34.54 -24.06
C SER A 136 -8.40 34.41 -25.49
#